data_AF-A0A8E4H2Q1-F1
#
_entry.id   AF-A0A8E4H2Q1-F1
#
_cell.length_a   1.000
_cell.length_b   1.000
_cell.length_c   1.000
_cell.angle_alpha   90.00
_cell.angle_beta   90.00
_cell.angle_gamma   90.00
#
_symmetry.space_group_name_H-M   'P 1'
#
loop_
_entity.id
_entity.type
_entity.pdbx_description
1 polymer ?
#
loop_
_entity_poly.entity_id
_entity_poly.type
_entity_poly.pdbx_seq_one_letter_code
_entity_poly.pdbx_strand_id
1 'polypeptide(L)'
;MHGYRLITTALLWLGGVFAAQSALAASPATPPVPADDPLMTHWVSQVGQTMQARLRSMAASGEPRQLYLAGLLWIDAEDEAVSAADGGYAPIQRAWLQRALDARPRDRLVARMEAVGCAPGLRCDPGAARAFLEQTDAGNAAVHLRAYAAAQRRGDQAAAERAWQAAVQSDHFDSGVLELGQALYAVYDGVQWPSLASVSLRERLDAQGFPSTGAGMAAMFVISTWSAHALPALGDLMQRCNPGATTPALRDECMVVLNNVANDESTLTTAVIGTKGMAALSSGADATRWQARMRELQWLQQQQQRSAPSVDAQVAALDAILTQGEVPALRARLQRQGLAAQPPADWQPGAASSQPR
;
A
#
# COMPACT_ATOMS: atom_id res chain seq x y z
N MET A 1 -9.33 24.29 -13.51
CA MET A 1 -10.42 23.31 -13.72
C MET A 1 -10.00 21.86 -14.01
N HIS A 2 -8.73 21.53 -14.33
CA HIS A 2 -8.32 20.13 -14.59
C HIS A 2 -7.79 19.38 -13.35
N GLY A 3 -7.20 20.08 -12.37
CA GLY A 3 -6.65 19.46 -11.15
C GLY A 3 -7.68 18.81 -10.21
N TYR A 4 -8.88 19.37 -10.06
CA TYR A 4 -9.94 18.77 -9.23
C TYR A 4 -10.64 17.57 -9.90
N ARG A 5 -10.66 17.54 -11.24
CA ARG A 5 -11.14 16.37 -12.01
C ARG A 5 -10.15 15.21 -11.93
N LEU A 6 -8.84 15.47 -11.95
CA LEU A 6 -7.81 14.44 -11.73
C LEU A 6 -7.98 13.74 -10.37
N ILE A 7 -8.31 14.49 -9.31
CA ILE A 7 -8.56 13.91 -7.98
C ILE A 7 -9.87 13.07 -7.96
N THR A 8 -10.93 13.54 -8.62
CA THR A 8 -12.22 12.81 -8.66
C THR A 8 -12.20 11.59 -9.59
N THR A 9 -11.38 11.60 -10.64
CA THR A 9 -11.30 10.50 -11.62
C THR A 9 -10.33 9.41 -11.17
N ALA A 10 -9.27 9.76 -10.41
CA ALA A 10 -8.43 8.77 -9.72
C ALA A 10 -9.15 8.08 -8.55
N LEU A 11 -10.14 8.75 -7.92
CA LEU A 11 -11.00 8.16 -6.88
C LEU A 11 -12.05 7.18 -7.44
N LEU A 12 -12.36 7.22 -8.73
CA LEU A 12 -13.36 6.34 -9.35
C LEU A 12 -12.85 4.91 -9.64
N TRP A 13 -11.53 4.69 -9.64
CA TRP A 13 -10.94 3.35 -9.79
C TRP A 13 -10.58 2.65 -8.47
N LEU A 14 -10.82 3.30 -7.34
CA LEU A 14 -10.91 2.66 -6.01
C LEU A 14 -12.36 2.33 -5.61
N GLY A 15 -13.32 2.54 -6.52
CA GLY A 15 -14.77 2.44 -6.30
C GLY A 15 -15.34 1.04 -6.03
N GLY A 16 -14.52 0.05 -5.69
CA GLY A 16 -14.97 -1.34 -5.52
C GLY A 16 -15.25 -1.80 -4.08
N VAL A 17 -14.71 -1.16 -3.04
CA VAL A 17 -14.71 -1.75 -1.68
C VAL A 17 -15.28 -0.86 -0.56
N PHE A 18 -15.60 0.41 -0.80
CA PHE A 18 -16.28 1.24 0.20
C PHE A 18 -17.47 2.01 -0.40
N ALA A 19 -18.45 1.27 -0.89
CA ALA A 19 -19.82 1.78 -0.96
C ALA A 19 -20.41 1.84 0.46
N ALA A 20 -19.99 2.83 1.25
CA ALA A 20 -20.75 3.28 2.40
C ALA A 20 -21.78 4.32 1.93
N GLN A 21 -22.77 3.86 1.17
CA GLN A 21 -24.03 4.59 1.06
C GLN A 21 -24.79 4.38 2.36
N SER A 22 -24.66 5.33 3.28
CA SER A 22 -25.60 5.57 4.38
C SER A 22 -25.41 6.98 4.94
N ALA A 23 -26.34 7.86 4.58
CA ALA A 23 -26.69 9.10 5.28
C ALA A 23 -25.61 10.21 5.41
N LEU A 24 -25.38 10.94 4.31
CA LEU A 24 -25.17 12.40 4.40
C LEU A 24 -26.47 13.03 4.95
N ALA A 25 -26.64 12.98 6.28
CA ALA A 25 -27.41 14.01 6.94
C ALA A 25 -26.61 15.30 6.77
N ALA A 26 -27.04 16.15 5.84
CA ALA A 26 -26.45 17.44 5.57
C ALA A 26 -26.31 18.23 6.88
N SER A 27 -25.08 18.45 7.35
CA SER A 27 -24.82 19.56 8.26
C SER A 27 -24.92 20.86 7.46
N PRO A 28 -25.84 21.78 7.81
CA PRO A 28 -25.91 23.07 7.15
C PRO A 28 -24.96 24.02 7.88
N ALA A 29 -23.81 24.39 7.29
CA ALA A 29 -23.08 25.60 7.71
C ALA A 29 -21.91 26.05 6.83
N THR A 30 -21.34 25.23 5.93
CA THR A 30 -20.14 25.64 5.20
C THR A 30 -20.39 25.64 3.69
N PRO A 31 -20.34 26.81 3.01
CA PRO A 31 -20.38 26.82 1.57
C PRO A 31 -19.17 26.04 1.01
N PRO A 32 -19.33 25.26 -0.07
CA PRO A 32 -18.23 24.55 -0.70
C PRO A 32 -17.12 25.54 -1.08
N VAL A 33 -15.85 25.14 -0.93
CA VAL A 33 -14.75 25.99 -1.42
C VAL A 33 -14.92 26.15 -2.93
N PRO A 34 -14.99 27.38 -3.47
CA PRO A 34 -15.08 27.57 -4.91
C PRO A 34 -13.87 26.93 -5.59
N ALA A 35 -14.11 26.06 -6.58
CA ALA A 35 -13.05 25.39 -7.35
C ALA A 35 -12.11 26.37 -8.09
N ASP A 36 -12.52 27.65 -8.18
CA ASP A 36 -11.82 28.72 -8.89
C ASP A 36 -11.29 29.83 -7.95
N ASP A 37 -11.08 29.54 -6.65
CA ASP A 37 -10.39 30.49 -5.76
C ASP A 37 -8.93 30.69 -6.25
N PRO A 38 -8.51 31.93 -6.61
CA PRO A 38 -7.18 32.18 -7.13
C PRO A 38 -6.06 31.82 -6.14
N LEU A 39 -6.32 31.96 -4.83
CA LEU A 39 -5.34 31.59 -3.79
C LEU A 39 -5.14 30.08 -3.75
N MET A 40 -6.22 29.32 -3.87
CA MET A 40 -6.15 27.85 -3.97
C MET A 40 -5.41 27.41 -5.22
N THR A 41 -5.73 27.99 -6.36
CA THR A 41 -5.07 27.65 -7.64
C THR A 41 -3.57 27.95 -7.58
N HIS A 42 -3.19 29.10 -7.03
CA HIS A 42 -1.80 29.47 -6.86
C HIS A 42 -1.07 28.52 -5.90
N TRP A 43 -1.65 28.23 -4.74
CA TRP A 43 -1.05 27.33 -3.75
C TRP A 43 -0.88 25.90 -4.28
N VAL A 44 -1.89 25.34 -4.93
CA VAL A 44 -1.79 24.01 -5.58
C VAL A 44 -0.67 23.98 -6.62
N SER A 45 -0.54 25.04 -7.42
CA SER A 45 0.56 25.18 -8.38
C SER A 45 1.92 25.21 -7.69
N GLN A 46 2.09 25.96 -6.60
CA GLN A 46 3.34 26.02 -5.84
C GLN A 46 3.72 24.66 -5.24
N VAL A 47 2.75 23.92 -4.69
CA VAL A 47 2.99 22.57 -4.15
C VAL A 47 3.38 21.61 -5.27
N GLY A 48 2.69 21.66 -6.41
CA GLY A 48 3.04 20.87 -7.60
C GLY A 48 4.46 21.17 -8.11
N GLN A 49 4.85 22.44 -8.17
CA GLN A 49 6.21 22.85 -8.54
C GLN A 49 7.26 22.35 -7.54
N THR A 50 6.96 22.41 -6.23
CA THR A 50 7.84 21.90 -5.17
C THR A 50 8.05 20.40 -5.32
N MET A 51 6.96 19.63 -5.53
CA MET A 51 7.04 18.19 -5.79
C MET A 51 7.85 17.90 -7.05
N GLN A 52 7.56 18.55 -8.18
CA GLN A 52 8.31 18.33 -9.43
C GLN A 52 9.81 18.66 -9.28
N ALA A 53 10.17 19.74 -8.57
CA ALA A 53 11.56 20.07 -8.28
C ALA A 53 12.24 18.97 -7.44
N ARG A 54 11.54 18.46 -6.42
CA ARG A 54 12.01 17.33 -5.60
C ARG A 54 12.24 16.07 -6.44
N LEU A 55 11.27 15.66 -7.25
CA LEU A 55 11.37 14.46 -8.10
C LEU A 55 12.49 14.60 -9.15
N ARG A 56 12.67 15.79 -9.76
CA ARG A 56 13.79 16.05 -10.67
C ARG A 56 15.14 15.95 -9.96
N SER A 57 15.26 16.48 -8.75
CA SER A 57 16.48 16.37 -7.93
C SER A 57 16.81 14.92 -7.60
N MET A 58 15.79 14.14 -7.20
CA MET A 58 15.93 12.70 -6.97
C MET A 58 16.38 11.96 -8.24
N ALA A 59 15.73 12.20 -9.37
CA ALA A 59 16.10 11.58 -10.65
C ALA A 59 17.52 11.98 -11.11
N ALA A 60 17.98 13.20 -10.78
CA ALA A 60 19.31 13.69 -11.12
C ALA A 60 20.44 12.96 -10.36
N SER A 61 20.14 12.36 -9.19
CA SER A 61 21.12 11.51 -8.48
C SER A 61 21.60 10.32 -9.32
N GLY A 62 20.78 9.87 -10.27
CA GLY A 62 21.06 8.67 -11.07
C GLY A 62 20.93 7.36 -10.30
N GLU A 63 20.61 7.39 -9.00
CA GLU A 63 20.39 6.19 -8.21
C GLU A 63 19.12 5.46 -8.70
N PRO A 64 19.17 4.12 -8.88
CA PRO A 64 18.05 3.38 -9.48
C PRO A 64 16.76 3.54 -8.67
N ARG A 65 16.86 3.48 -7.34
CA ARG A 65 15.74 3.69 -6.42
C ARG A 65 15.12 5.07 -6.57
N GLN A 66 15.94 6.12 -6.63
CA GLN A 66 15.47 7.50 -6.76
C GLN A 66 14.82 7.75 -8.12
N LEU A 67 15.40 7.23 -9.21
CA LEU A 67 14.80 7.25 -10.54
C LEU A 67 13.44 6.55 -10.56
N TYR A 68 13.34 5.39 -9.90
CA TYR A 68 12.09 4.63 -9.82
C TYR A 68 11.00 5.40 -9.07
N LEU A 69 11.30 5.92 -7.88
CA LEU A 69 10.35 6.72 -7.08
C LEU A 69 9.94 8.01 -7.80
N ALA A 70 10.91 8.71 -8.42
CA ALA A 70 10.65 9.91 -9.20
C ALA A 70 9.73 9.62 -10.39
N GLY A 71 9.93 8.49 -11.06
CA GLY A 71 9.05 8.00 -12.11
C GLY A 71 7.64 7.69 -11.58
N LEU A 72 7.51 6.91 -10.50
CA LEU A 72 6.21 6.53 -9.96
C LEU A 72 5.35 7.72 -9.51
N LEU A 73 5.98 8.76 -8.96
CA LEU A 73 5.29 9.91 -8.40
C LEU A 73 5.15 11.08 -9.39
N TRP A 74 5.68 10.97 -10.61
CA TRP A 74 5.57 12.03 -11.60
C TRP A 74 4.12 12.16 -12.07
N ILE A 75 3.58 13.38 -11.94
CA ILE A 75 2.28 13.75 -12.49
C ILE A 75 2.52 14.87 -13.49
N ASP A 76 2.18 14.56 -14.74
CA ASP A 76 2.13 15.57 -15.79
C ASP A 76 0.76 16.26 -15.73
N ALA A 77 0.75 17.59 -15.71
CA ALA A 77 -0.48 18.35 -15.65
C ALA A 77 -1.09 18.58 -17.05
N GLU A 78 -0.37 18.26 -18.13
CA GLU A 78 -0.68 18.80 -19.46
C GLU A 78 -1.13 17.81 -20.55
N ASP A 79 -1.16 16.48 -20.35
CA ASP A 79 -1.64 15.62 -21.47
C ASP A 79 -2.15 14.21 -21.09
N GLU A 80 -3.46 14.11 -20.80
CA GLU A 80 -4.15 12.81 -20.66
C GLU A 80 -4.25 12.06 -22.01
N ALA A 81 -4.30 12.79 -23.13
CA ALA A 81 -4.52 12.22 -24.46
C ALA A 81 -3.29 11.46 -25.01
N VAL A 82 -2.08 11.90 -24.67
CA VAL A 82 -0.82 11.25 -25.07
C VAL A 82 -0.52 10.04 -24.17
N SER A 83 -0.93 10.09 -22.90
CA SER A 83 -0.67 9.04 -21.91
C SER A 83 -1.36 7.71 -22.24
N ALA A 84 -2.56 7.74 -22.83
CA ALA A 84 -3.34 6.53 -23.12
C ALA A 84 -2.74 5.63 -24.23
N ALA A 85 -1.97 6.19 -25.17
CA ALA A 85 -1.41 5.44 -26.30
C ALA A 85 -0.12 4.69 -25.95
N ASP A 86 0.63 5.13 -24.94
CA ASP A 86 1.95 4.62 -24.58
C ASP A 86 1.99 3.89 -23.22
N GLY A 87 0.86 3.33 -22.77
CA GLY A 87 0.81 2.57 -21.53
C GLY A 87 0.66 3.38 -20.25
N GLY A 88 0.21 4.65 -20.34
CA GLY A 88 -0.22 5.45 -19.19
C GLY A 88 0.87 6.30 -18.54
N TYR A 89 2.07 6.38 -19.13
CA TYR A 89 3.19 7.18 -18.60
C TYR A 89 3.66 8.28 -19.54
N ALA A 90 3.87 9.48 -18.98
CA ALA A 90 4.48 10.59 -19.69
C ALA A 90 5.93 10.28 -20.13
N PRO A 91 6.48 10.91 -21.18
CA PRO A 91 7.83 10.59 -21.69
C PRO A 91 8.94 10.67 -20.65
N ILE A 92 8.91 11.69 -19.76
CA ILE A 92 9.92 11.85 -18.70
C ILE A 92 9.82 10.76 -17.63
N GLN A 93 8.59 10.38 -17.27
CA GLN A 93 8.31 9.30 -16.34
C GLN A 93 8.84 7.96 -16.89
N ARG A 94 8.55 7.67 -18.17
CA ARG A 94 9.05 6.47 -18.86
C ARG A 94 10.57 6.44 -18.91
N ALA A 95 11.22 7.57 -19.20
CA ALA A 95 12.68 7.65 -19.24
C ALA A 95 13.31 7.35 -17.87
N TRP A 96 12.76 7.87 -16.78
CA TRP A 96 13.27 7.58 -15.43
C TRP A 96 13.01 6.14 -15.00
N LEU A 97 11.80 5.63 -15.20
CA LEU A 97 11.45 4.25 -14.90
C LEU A 97 12.33 3.26 -15.70
N GLN A 98 12.52 3.50 -16.99
CA GLN A 98 13.38 2.64 -17.82
C GLN A 98 14.83 2.67 -17.35
N ARG A 99 15.38 3.85 -17.01
CA ARG A 99 16.75 3.95 -16.47
C ARG A 99 16.89 3.22 -15.14
N ALA A 100 15.88 3.25 -14.27
CA ALA A 100 15.89 2.49 -13.03
C ALA A 100 15.91 0.97 -13.28
N LEU A 101 15.10 0.48 -14.23
CA LEU A 101 15.03 -0.95 -14.60
C LEU A 101 16.33 -1.43 -15.28
N ASP A 102 16.95 -0.59 -16.10
CA ASP A 102 18.17 -0.91 -16.83
C ASP A 102 19.43 -0.85 -15.94
N ALA A 103 19.37 -0.17 -14.79
CA ALA A 103 20.53 0.07 -13.95
C ALA A 103 21.15 -1.22 -13.37
N ARG A 104 22.48 -1.25 -13.31
CA ARG A 104 23.26 -2.36 -12.74
C ARG A 104 24.33 -1.82 -11.77
N PRO A 105 24.54 -2.44 -10.58
CA PRO A 105 23.80 -3.58 -10.03
C PRO A 105 22.31 -3.27 -9.79
N ARG A 106 21.47 -4.32 -9.78
CA ARG A 106 20.02 -4.16 -9.58
C ARG A 106 19.75 -3.63 -8.16
N ASP A 107 18.84 -2.67 -8.03
CA ASP A 107 18.29 -2.28 -6.73
C ASP A 107 17.18 -3.28 -6.33
N ARG A 108 17.15 -3.68 -5.04
CA ARG A 108 16.21 -4.69 -4.52
C ARG A 108 14.75 -4.24 -4.61
N LEU A 109 14.43 -2.98 -4.30
CA LEU A 109 13.08 -2.45 -4.39
C LEU A 109 12.63 -2.43 -5.85
N VAL A 110 13.47 -1.96 -6.76
CA VAL A 110 13.17 -1.95 -8.21
C VAL A 110 12.95 -3.38 -8.73
N ALA A 111 13.82 -4.32 -8.36
CA ALA A 111 13.69 -5.72 -8.75
C ALA A 111 12.40 -6.37 -8.19
N ARG A 112 12.00 -6.04 -6.96
CA ARG A 112 10.72 -6.49 -6.36
C ARG A 112 9.53 -6.05 -7.19
N MET A 113 9.55 -4.86 -7.75
CA MET A 113 8.46 -4.35 -8.58
C MET A 113 8.51 -4.94 -9.99
N GLU A 114 9.70 -4.98 -10.61
CA GLU A 114 9.90 -5.58 -11.93
C GLU A 114 9.52 -7.07 -11.98
N ALA A 115 9.72 -7.82 -10.89
CA ALA A 115 9.35 -9.23 -10.77
C ALA A 115 7.85 -9.51 -10.93
N VAL A 116 6.99 -8.50 -10.67
CA VAL A 116 5.53 -8.56 -10.88
C VAL A 116 5.18 -8.36 -12.36
N GLY A 117 6.07 -7.72 -13.12
CA GLY A 117 5.84 -7.22 -14.46
C GLY A 117 5.88 -5.70 -14.49
N CYS A 118 6.01 -5.12 -15.68
CA CYS A 118 5.93 -3.67 -15.87
C CYS A 118 4.76 -3.30 -16.75
N ALA A 119 4.32 -2.04 -16.62
CA ALA A 119 3.31 -1.47 -17.49
C ALA A 119 3.75 -1.50 -18.96
N PRO A 120 2.78 -1.51 -19.91
CA PRO A 120 3.10 -1.33 -21.32
C PRO A 120 3.98 -0.09 -21.55
N GLY A 121 4.93 -0.17 -22.47
CA GLY A 121 5.86 0.93 -22.77
C GLY A 121 7.17 0.90 -21.99
N LEU A 122 7.33 0.02 -21.00
CA LEU A 122 8.62 -0.26 -20.34
C LEU A 122 9.18 -1.61 -20.78
N ARG A 123 10.50 -1.66 -21.02
CA ARG A 123 11.22 -2.92 -21.24
C ARG A 123 11.63 -3.46 -19.88
N CYS A 124 11.10 -4.62 -19.53
CA CYS A 124 11.41 -5.30 -18.28
C CYS A 124 11.82 -6.75 -18.52
N ASP A 125 12.59 -7.29 -17.59
CA ASP A 125 12.91 -8.71 -17.48
C ASP A 125 12.49 -9.22 -16.08
N PRO A 126 11.20 -9.57 -15.90
CA PRO A 126 10.70 -10.12 -14.64
C PRO A 126 11.39 -11.44 -14.26
N GLY A 127 11.95 -12.16 -15.24
CA GLY A 127 12.70 -13.39 -15.01
C GLY A 127 14.03 -13.11 -14.32
N ALA A 128 14.84 -12.21 -14.87
CA ALA A 128 16.09 -11.81 -14.26
C ALA A 128 15.90 -11.05 -12.93
N ALA A 129 14.82 -10.27 -12.79
CA ALA A 129 14.48 -9.64 -11.52
C ALA A 129 14.17 -10.68 -10.43
N ARG A 130 13.38 -11.72 -10.74
CA ARG A 130 13.14 -12.84 -9.81
C ARG A 130 14.42 -13.59 -9.49
N ALA A 131 15.23 -13.96 -10.48
CA ALA A 131 16.48 -14.67 -10.25
C ALA A 131 17.45 -13.89 -9.35
N PHE A 132 17.49 -12.56 -9.50
CA PHE A 132 18.24 -11.69 -8.60
C PHE A 132 17.69 -11.76 -7.17
N LEU A 133 16.36 -11.65 -6.99
CA LEU A 133 15.74 -11.74 -5.67
C LEU A 133 15.93 -13.10 -5.01
N GLU A 134 15.85 -14.20 -5.76
CA GLU A 134 16.12 -15.56 -5.27
C GLU A 134 17.56 -15.70 -4.75
N GLN A 135 18.51 -14.94 -5.30
CA GLN A 135 19.91 -14.94 -4.84
C GLN A 135 20.13 -14.01 -3.64
N THR A 136 19.51 -12.83 -3.63
CA THR A 136 19.74 -11.81 -2.60
C THR A 136 18.80 -11.90 -1.39
N ASP A 137 17.72 -12.65 -1.52
CA ASP A 137 16.62 -12.72 -0.55
C ASP A 137 16.01 -14.14 -0.50
N ALA A 138 16.88 -15.16 -0.51
CA ALA A 138 16.48 -16.57 -0.61
C ALA A 138 15.59 -17.05 0.55
N GLY A 139 15.64 -16.41 1.71
CA GLY A 139 14.81 -16.74 2.88
C GLY A 139 13.39 -16.16 2.81
N ASN A 140 13.05 -15.38 1.77
CA ASN A 140 11.77 -14.70 1.67
C ASN A 140 10.73 -15.52 0.90
N ALA A 141 9.69 -15.97 1.58
CA ALA A 141 8.59 -16.72 1.00
C ALA A 141 7.88 -15.96 -0.13
N ALA A 142 7.83 -14.62 -0.09
CA ALA A 142 7.18 -13.82 -1.13
C ALA A 142 7.89 -13.94 -2.49
N VAL A 143 9.23 -14.10 -2.51
CA VAL A 143 10.01 -14.31 -3.73
C VAL A 143 9.63 -15.65 -4.37
N HIS A 144 9.60 -16.70 -3.56
CA HIS A 144 9.31 -18.06 -4.02
C HIS A 144 7.85 -18.27 -4.39
N LEU A 145 6.91 -17.62 -3.70
CA LEU A 145 5.50 -17.63 -4.08
C LEU A 145 5.26 -16.94 -5.44
N ARG A 146 6.03 -15.91 -5.78
CA ARG A 146 5.99 -15.30 -7.12
C ARG A 146 6.59 -16.22 -8.17
N ALA A 147 7.67 -16.94 -7.86
CA ALA A 147 8.25 -17.95 -8.74
C ALA A 147 7.28 -19.11 -8.99
N TYR A 148 6.59 -19.57 -7.94
CA TYR A 148 5.52 -20.58 -7.99
C TYR A 148 4.40 -20.12 -8.93
N ALA A 149 3.82 -18.94 -8.70
CA ALA A 149 2.77 -18.36 -9.53
C ALA A 149 3.20 -18.22 -11.00
N ALA A 150 4.43 -17.78 -11.25
CA ALA A 150 4.97 -17.66 -12.60
C ALA A 150 5.16 -19.01 -13.29
N ALA A 151 5.59 -20.05 -12.56
CA ALA A 151 5.72 -21.40 -13.08
C ALA A 151 4.35 -22.03 -13.37
N GLN A 152 3.37 -21.84 -12.49
CA GLN A 152 1.98 -22.27 -12.72
C GLN A 152 1.40 -21.67 -14.00
N ARG A 153 1.59 -20.35 -14.23
CA ARG A 153 1.13 -19.69 -15.46
C ARG A 153 1.77 -20.24 -16.73
N ARG A 154 2.98 -20.78 -16.66
CA ARG A 154 3.67 -21.43 -17.79
C ARG A 154 3.33 -22.93 -17.93
N GLY A 155 2.57 -23.51 -17.01
CA GLY A 155 2.31 -24.95 -16.96
C GLY A 155 3.51 -25.79 -16.53
N ASP A 156 4.56 -25.17 -15.98
CA ASP A 156 5.78 -25.86 -15.56
C ASP A 156 5.62 -26.38 -14.13
N GLN A 157 5.07 -27.58 -14.00
CA GLN A 157 4.77 -28.21 -12.70
C GLN A 157 6.04 -28.48 -11.88
N ALA A 158 7.14 -28.85 -12.53
CA ALA A 158 8.40 -29.15 -11.83
C ALA A 158 9.04 -27.88 -11.27
N ALA A 159 8.99 -26.76 -12.00
CA ALA A 159 9.42 -25.48 -11.45
C ALA A 159 8.47 -24.95 -10.37
N ALA A 160 7.16 -25.14 -10.53
CA ALA A 160 6.18 -24.74 -9.52
C ALA A 160 6.45 -25.48 -8.20
N GLU A 161 6.60 -26.80 -8.22
CA GLU A 161 6.84 -27.56 -6.98
C GLU A 161 8.17 -27.18 -6.33
N ARG A 162 9.24 -26.95 -7.10
CA ARG A 162 10.51 -26.48 -6.55
C ARG A 162 10.37 -25.12 -5.85
N ALA A 163 9.67 -24.17 -6.48
CA ALA A 163 9.42 -22.86 -5.89
C ALA A 163 8.53 -22.97 -4.64
N TRP A 164 7.53 -23.86 -4.64
CA TRP A 164 6.73 -24.12 -3.45
C TRP A 164 7.57 -24.64 -2.29
N GLN A 165 8.42 -25.65 -2.52
CA GLN A 165 9.29 -26.18 -1.48
C GLN A 165 10.30 -25.14 -0.96
N ALA A 166 10.77 -24.23 -1.82
CA ALA A 166 11.60 -23.10 -1.39
C ALA A 166 10.81 -22.10 -0.51
N ALA A 167 9.52 -21.85 -0.83
CA ALA A 167 8.65 -21.04 0.01
C ALA A 167 8.40 -21.69 1.38
N VAL A 168 8.26 -23.02 1.44
CA VAL A 168 8.12 -23.79 2.70
C VAL A 168 9.40 -23.70 3.54
N GLN A 169 10.58 -23.64 2.91
CA GLN A 169 11.87 -23.53 3.60
C GLN A 169 12.25 -22.08 3.99
N SER A 170 11.42 -21.11 3.64
CA SER A 170 11.65 -19.69 3.92
C SER A 170 11.43 -19.37 5.40
N ASP A 171 12.21 -18.44 5.95
CA ASP A 171 12.14 -18.03 7.35
C ASP A 171 11.31 -16.76 7.57
N HIS A 172 10.97 -16.03 6.51
CA HIS A 172 10.12 -14.85 6.59
C HIS A 172 9.25 -14.66 5.33
N PHE A 173 8.33 -13.71 5.41
CA PHE A 173 7.59 -13.19 4.26
C PHE A 173 7.72 -11.67 4.27
N ASP A 174 8.19 -11.10 3.16
CA ASP A 174 8.23 -9.65 2.94
C ASP A 174 7.80 -9.37 1.50
N SER A 175 6.61 -8.78 1.35
CA SER A 175 6.04 -8.37 0.07
C SER A 175 6.78 -7.21 -0.60
N GLY A 176 7.59 -6.47 0.16
CA GLY A 176 8.26 -5.23 -0.23
C GLY A 176 7.43 -3.97 0.01
N VAL A 177 6.21 -4.10 0.54
CA VAL A 177 5.28 -2.97 0.71
C VAL A 177 5.75 -1.99 1.77
N LEU A 178 6.35 -2.47 2.87
CA LEU A 178 6.93 -1.61 3.89
C LEU A 178 8.19 -0.88 3.37
N GLU A 179 9.07 -1.60 2.64
CA GLU A 179 10.24 -0.98 2.01
C GLU A 179 9.83 0.11 1.01
N LEU A 180 8.79 -0.14 0.20
CA LEU A 180 8.20 0.86 -0.68
C LEU A 180 7.61 2.03 0.11
N GLY A 181 6.87 1.76 1.19
CA GLY A 181 6.29 2.80 2.04
C GLY A 181 7.37 3.74 2.61
N GLN A 182 8.43 3.18 3.18
CA GLN A 182 9.57 3.94 3.71
C GLN A 182 10.25 4.78 2.64
N ALA A 183 10.44 4.20 1.44
CA ALA A 183 11.03 4.88 0.30
C ALA A 183 10.14 6.04 -0.21
N LEU A 184 8.82 5.85 -0.23
CA LEU A 184 7.88 6.89 -0.62
C LEU A 184 7.77 8.01 0.43
N TYR A 185 7.79 7.66 1.72
CA TYR A 185 7.83 8.64 2.82
C TYR A 185 9.04 9.58 2.69
N ALA A 186 10.22 9.02 2.41
CA ALA A 186 11.45 9.80 2.22
C ALA A 186 11.41 10.78 1.03
N VAL A 187 10.44 10.65 0.12
CA VAL A 187 10.26 11.62 -0.98
C VAL A 187 9.80 12.97 -0.44
N TYR A 188 8.85 12.98 0.50
CA TYR A 188 8.21 14.21 0.99
C TYR A 188 8.61 14.60 2.41
N ASP A 189 9.22 13.69 3.17
CA ASP A 189 9.80 14.00 4.47
C ASP A 189 10.92 15.04 4.36
N GLY A 190 11.01 15.93 5.35
CA GLY A 190 12.00 17.01 5.39
C GLY A 190 11.86 18.10 4.31
N VAL A 191 10.85 18.03 3.43
CA VAL A 191 10.61 19.05 2.40
C VAL A 191 9.85 20.24 3.00
N GLN A 192 10.31 21.45 2.70
CA GLN A 192 9.58 22.67 3.04
C GLN A 192 8.42 22.88 2.06
N TRP A 193 7.24 22.42 2.44
CA TRP A 193 6.04 22.52 1.63
C TRP A 193 5.43 23.92 1.67
N PRO A 194 4.97 24.48 0.52
CA PRO A 194 4.23 25.73 0.49
C PRO A 194 2.99 25.70 1.39
N SER A 195 2.79 26.76 2.17
CA SER A 195 1.63 26.92 3.05
C SER A 195 0.53 27.74 2.38
N LEU A 196 -0.72 27.35 2.59
CA LEU A 196 -1.86 28.14 2.17
C LEU A 196 -2.02 29.32 3.14
N ALA A 197 -1.74 30.53 2.65
CA ALA A 197 -1.70 31.75 3.48
C ALA A 197 -3.03 32.06 4.19
N SER A 198 -4.16 31.72 3.57
CA SER A 198 -5.48 31.97 4.14
C SER A 198 -5.85 30.93 5.19
N VAL A 199 -5.93 31.35 6.46
CA VAL A 199 -6.38 30.53 7.59
C VAL A 199 -7.81 30.02 7.37
N SER A 200 -8.71 30.89 6.93
CA SER A 200 -10.12 30.53 6.72
C SER A 200 -10.34 29.58 5.53
N LEU A 201 -9.44 29.57 4.54
CA LEU A 201 -9.45 28.54 3.49
C LEU A 201 -8.95 27.21 4.04
N ARG A 202 -7.88 27.20 4.84
CA ARG A 202 -7.38 25.97 5.48
C ARG A 202 -8.44 25.32 6.35
N GLU A 203 -9.08 26.08 7.24
CA GLU A 203 -10.16 25.58 8.10
C GLU A 203 -11.33 25.01 7.30
N ARG A 204 -11.68 25.61 6.17
CA ARG A 204 -12.73 25.09 5.27
C ARG A 204 -12.32 23.80 4.57
N LEU A 205 -11.08 23.67 4.13
CA LEU A 205 -10.56 22.44 3.53
C LEU A 205 -10.56 21.31 4.56
N ASP A 206 -10.07 21.58 5.77
CA ASP A 206 -10.05 20.60 6.87
C ASP A 206 -11.46 20.14 7.22
N ALA A 207 -12.41 21.06 7.34
CA ALA A 207 -13.82 20.75 7.60
C ALA A 207 -14.48 19.94 6.48
N GLN A 208 -13.98 20.05 5.24
CA GLN A 208 -14.46 19.32 4.07
C GLN A 208 -13.67 18.03 3.80
N GLY A 209 -12.67 17.69 4.63
CA GLY A 209 -11.86 16.49 4.44
C GLY A 209 -10.85 16.59 3.29
N PHE A 210 -10.47 17.81 2.88
CA PHE A 210 -9.40 18.05 1.90
C PHE A 210 -8.09 18.43 2.59
N PRO A 211 -6.92 18.13 1.99
CA PRO A 211 -5.65 18.61 2.54
C PRO A 211 -5.59 20.13 2.58
N SER A 212 -5.25 20.66 3.74
CA SER A 212 -5.04 22.09 3.97
C SER A 212 -3.56 22.48 4.04
N THR A 213 -2.66 21.49 4.01
CA THR A 213 -1.20 21.64 4.05
C THR A 213 -0.55 21.06 2.80
N GLY A 214 0.58 21.65 2.37
CA GLY A 214 1.30 21.14 1.19
C GLY A 214 1.85 19.73 1.42
N ALA A 215 2.25 19.41 2.66
CA ALA A 215 2.62 18.07 3.07
C ALA A 215 1.44 17.08 2.93
N GLY A 216 0.23 17.48 3.36
CA GLY A 216 -0.97 16.67 3.18
C GLY A 216 -1.32 16.42 1.72
N MET A 217 -1.12 17.41 0.83
CA MET A 217 -1.28 17.19 -0.61
C MET A 217 -0.22 16.23 -1.17
N ALA A 218 1.05 16.38 -0.78
CA ALA A 218 2.12 15.47 -1.19
C ALA A 218 1.86 14.03 -0.73
N ALA A 219 1.41 13.89 0.52
CA ALA A 219 1.07 12.63 1.14
C ALA A 219 -0.08 11.90 0.41
N MET A 220 -1.07 12.62 -0.13
CA MET A 220 -2.13 12.04 -0.97
C MET A 220 -1.57 11.33 -2.21
N PHE A 221 -0.57 11.91 -2.88
CA PHE A 221 0.04 11.25 -4.05
C PHE A 221 0.79 9.98 -3.65
N VAL A 222 1.52 10.06 -2.54
CA VAL A 222 2.27 8.90 -2.01
C VAL A 222 1.36 7.75 -1.60
N ILE A 223 0.26 8.01 -0.87
CA ILE A 223 -0.63 6.92 -0.45
C ILE A 223 -1.32 6.26 -1.65
N SER A 224 -1.65 7.01 -2.71
CA SER A 224 -2.19 6.43 -3.93
C SER A 224 -1.21 5.47 -4.59
N THR A 225 0.07 5.87 -4.73
CA THR A 225 1.12 5.00 -5.25
C THR A 225 1.35 3.79 -4.35
N TRP A 226 1.45 3.98 -3.02
CA TRP A 226 1.64 2.88 -2.07
C TRP A 226 0.48 1.88 -2.13
N SER A 227 -0.76 2.36 -2.15
CA SER A 227 -1.98 1.52 -2.17
C SER A 227 -2.06 0.66 -3.43
N ALA A 228 -1.61 1.17 -4.59
CA ALA A 228 -1.55 0.40 -5.83
C ALA A 228 -0.63 -0.83 -5.75
N HIS A 229 0.31 -0.83 -4.80
CA HIS A 229 1.28 -1.91 -4.59
C HIS A 229 1.08 -2.67 -3.26
N ALA A 230 0.15 -2.22 -2.41
CA ALA A 230 0.04 -2.68 -1.02
C ALA A 230 -0.41 -4.14 -0.86
N LEU A 231 -1.08 -4.71 -1.86
CA LEU A 231 -1.62 -6.07 -1.78
C LEU A 231 -0.74 -7.07 -2.53
N PRO A 232 -0.11 -8.04 -1.83
CA PRO A 232 0.57 -9.13 -2.50
C PRO A 232 -0.42 -10.06 -3.21
N ALA A 233 0.00 -10.60 -4.36
CA ALA A 233 -0.78 -11.58 -5.11
C ALA A 233 -0.77 -12.96 -4.41
N LEU A 234 -1.59 -13.12 -3.38
CA LEU A 234 -1.70 -14.36 -2.57
C LEU A 234 -2.75 -15.35 -3.10
N GLY A 235 -3.35 -15.09 -4.26
CA GLY A 235 -4.42 -15.94 -4.82
C GLY A 235 -4.01 -17.41 -5.02
N ASP A 236 -2.84 -17.64 -5.64
CA ASP A 236 -2.34 -18.99 -5.92
C ASP A 236 -1.99 -19.75 -4.63
N LEU A 237 -1.51 -19.04 -3.60
CA LEU A 237 -1.31 -19.60 -2.25
C LEU A 237 -2.64 -20.06 -1.66
N MET A 238 -3.65 -19.19 -1.67
CA MET A 238 -4.96 -19.50 -1.10
C MET A 238 -5.65 -20.65 -1.85
N GLN A 239 -5.44 -20.75 -3.16
CA GLN A 239 -5.94 -21.85 -3.96
C GLN A 239 -5.27 -23.18 -3.59
N ARG A 240 -3.94 -23.21 -3.45
CA ARG A 240 -3.19 -24.41 -3.06
C ARG A 240 -3.54 -24.85 -1.63
N CYS A 241 -3.68 -23.90 -0.72
CA CYS A 241 -3.96 -24.14 0.70
C CYS A 241 -5.44 -24.19 1.05
N ASN A 242 -6.31 -24.54 0.09
CA ASN A 242 -7.73 -24.69 0.33
C ASN A 242 -7.99 -25.87 1.30
N PRO A 243 -8.57 -25.63 2.50
CA PRO A 243 -8.76 -26.65 3.52
C PRO A 243 -9.55 -27.88 3.04
N GLY A 244 -10.48 -27.70 2.09
CA GLY A 244 -11.30 -28.78 1.56
C GLY A 244 -10.58 -29.72 0.58
N ALA A 245 -9.37 -29.36 0.14
CA ALA A 245 -8.61 -30.09 -0.88
C ALA A 245 -7.19 -30.48 -0.44
N THR A 246 -6.76 -30.06 0.76
CA THR A 246 -5.40 -30.32 1.27
C THR A 246 -5.25 -31.70 1.92
N THR A 247 -4.21 -32.44 1.51
CA THR A 247 -3.74 -33.64 2.23
C THR A 247 -3.04 -33.26 3.54
N PRO A 248 -2.83 -34.19 4.49
CA PRO A 248 -2.11 -33.88 5.73
C PRO A 248 -0.71 -33.31 5.51
N ALA A 249 0.06 -33.84 4.55
CA ALA A 249 1.39 -33.33 4.24
C ALA A 249 1.35 -31.90 3.67
N LEU A 250 0.45 -31.65 2.71
CA LEU A 250 0.29 -30.31 2.13
C LEU A 250 -0.25 -29.31 3.16
N ARG A 251 -1.08 -29.74 4.10
CA ARG A 251 -1.56 -28.90 5.21
C ARG A 251 -0.38 -28.37 6.03
N ASP A 252 0.57 -29.23 6.38
CA ASP A 252 1.72 -28.83 7.21
C ASP A 252 2.62 -27.84 6.45
N GLU A 253 2.86 -28.07 5.16
CA GLU A 253 3.55 -27.11 4.28
C GLU A 253 2.83 -25.76 4.19
N CYS A 254 1.51 -25.80 3.99
CA CYS A 254 0.67 -24.60 3.95
C CYS A 254 0.72 -23.82 5.26
N MET A 255 0.70 -24.50 6.41
CA MET A 255 0.80 -23.85 7.70
C MET A 255 2.14 -23.13 7.88
N VAL A 256 3.25 -23.66 7.36
CA VAL A 256 4.55 -22.96 7.41
C VAL A 256 4.49 -21.65 6.63
N VAL A 257 4.03 -21.69 5.37
CA VAL A 257 3.97 -20.50 4.52
C VAL A 257 2.97 -19.49 5.06
N LEU A 258 1.78 -19.93 5.47
CA LEU A 258 0.73 -19.06 6.02
C LEU A 258 1.13 -18.43 7.37
N ASN A 259 1.95 -19.11 8.18
CA ASN A 259 2.51 -18.52 9.39
C ASN A 259 3.43 -17.34 9.04
N ASN A 260 4.30 -17.47 8.03
CA ASN A 260 5.16 -16.36 7.59
C ASN A 260 4.31 -15.18 7.10
N VAL A 261 3.26 -15.45 6.31
CA VAL A 261 2.31 -14.42 5.85
C VAL A 261 1.55 -13.77 7.01
N ALA A 262 1.12 -14.54 8.01
CA ALA A 262 0.38 -14.03 9.17
C ALA A 262 1.22 -13.09 10.06
N ASN A 263 2.54 -13.28 10.03
CA ASN A 263 3.52 -12.47 10.76
C ASN A 263 4.01 -11.25 9.95
N ASP A 264 3.66 -11.13 8.67
CA ASP A 264 3.86 -9.88 7.91
C ASP A 264 2.80 -8.85 8.29
N GLU A 265 3.21 -7.93 9.15
CA GLU A 265 2.39 -6.85 9.69
C GLU A 265 2.44 -5.57 8.83
N SER A 266 3.12 -5.61 7.67
CA SER A 266 3.24 -4.47 6.75
C SER A 266 1.88 -3.93 6.30
N THR A 267 0.91 -4.82 6.09
CA THR A 267 -0.50 -4.45 5.81
C THR A 267 -1.45 -5.30 6.65
N LEU A 268 -2.56 -4.70 7.08
CA LEU A 268 -3.60 -5.38 7.83
C LEU A 268 -4.21 -6.51 7.01
N THR A 269 -4.40 -6.30 5.71
CA THR A 269 -4.96 -7.32 4.81
C THR A 269 -4.06 -8.55 4.71
N THR A 270 -2.74 -8.39 4.60
CA THR A 270 -1.81 -9.54 4.53
C THR A 270 -1.83 -10.35 5.81
N ALA A 271 -1.74 -9.68 6.97
CA ALA A 271 -1.84 -10.31 8.28
C ALA A 271 -3.17 -11.08 8.45
N VAL A 272 -4.28 -10.49 7.99
CA VAL A 272 -5.61 -11.14 8.01
C VAL A 272 -5.66 -12.39 7.13
N ILE A 273 -5.12 -12.34 5.91
CA ILE A 273 -5.11 -13.48 4.99
C ILE A 273 -4.33 -14.65 5.60
N GLY A 274 -3.09 -14.41 6.05
CA GLY A 274 -2.26 -15.43 6.69
C GLY A 274 -2.92 -16.00 7.95
N THR A 275 -3.41 -15.13 8.83
CA THR A 275 -4.08 -15.54 10.08
C THR A 275 -5.34 -16.37 9.81
N LYS A 276 -6.15 -15.99 8.82
CA LYS A 276 -7.36 -16.74 8.45
C LYS A 276 -7.01 -18.13 7.91
N GLY A 277 -5.97 -18.23 7.08
CA GLY A 277 -5.46 -19.51 6.60
C GLY A 277 -4.96 -20.39 7.75
N MET A 278 -4.18 -19.83 8.67
CA MET A 278 -3.71 -20.54 9.85
C MET A 278 -4.87 -21.02 10.73
N ALA A 279 -5.87 -20.18 11.00
CA ALA A 279 -7.04 -20.56 11.79
C ALA A 279 -7.87 -21.69 11.13
N ALA A 280 -7.92 -21.74 9.79
CA ALA A 280 -8.66 -22.75 9.04
C ALA A 280 -7.96 -24.11 8.99
N LEU A 281 -6.62 -24.14 9.03
CA LEU A 281 -5.82 -25.37 8.94
C LEU A 281 -5.36 -25.90 10.31
N SER A 282 -5.34 -25.05 11.34
CA SER A 282 -4.91 -25.42 12.69
C SER A 282 -5.97 -26.24 13.44
N SER A 283 -5.54 -26.94 14.49
CA SER A 283 -6.43 -27.65 15.42
C SER A 283 -6.00 -27.45 16.87
N GLY A 284 -6.86 -27.80 17.83
CA GLY A 284 -6.57 -27.71 19.27
C GLY A 284 -6.15 -26.30 19.72
N ALA A 285 -5.10 -26.21 20.54
CA ALA A 285 -4.60 -24.96 21.10
C ALA A 285 -4.11 -23.96 20.02
N ASP A 286 -3.57 -24.46 18.90
CA ASP A 286 -3.13 -23.60 17.80
C ASP A 286 -4.30 -22.90 17.12
N ALA A 287 -5.41 -23.61 16.90
CA ALA A 287 -6.63 -22.99 16.37
C ALA A 287 -7.12 -21.86 17.28
N THR A 288 -7.14 -22.07 18.59
CA THR A 288 -7.53 -21.04 19.57
C THR A 288 -6.61 -19.82 19.51
N ARG A 289 -5.28 -20.03 19.40
CA ARG A 289 -4.30 -18.94 19.27
C ARG A 289 -4.55 -18.12 18.00
N TRP A 290 -4.76 -18.77 16.86
CA TRP A 290 -5.00 -18.08 15.59
C TRP A 290 -6.36 -17.40 15.53
N GLN A 291 -7.38 -17.94 16.20
CA GLN A 291 -8.67 -17.26 16.37
C GLN A 291 -8.53 -15.99 17.23
N ALA A 292 -7.77 -16.04 18.32
CA ALA A 292 -7.48 -14.86 19.13
C ALA A 292 -6.74 -13.78 18.33
N ARG A 293 -5.77 -14.18 17.49
CA ARG A 293 -5.08 -13.28 16.56
C ARG A 293 -6.04 -12.67 15.53
N MET A 294 -6.94 -13.46 14.95
CA MET A 294 -7.94 -12.95 13.99
C MET A 294 -8.85 -11.90 14.64
N ARG A 295 -9.25 -12.14 15.89
CA ARG A 295 -10.07 -11.23 16.68
C ARG A 295 -9.35 -9.91 16.96
N GLU A 296 -8.05 -9.93 17.26
CA GLU A 296 -7.22 -8.73 17.40
C GLU A 296 -7.21 -7.92 16.09
N LEU A 297 -6.96 -8.56 14.95
CA LEU A 297 -6.92 -7.86 13.66
C LEU A 297 -8.27 -7.25 13.28
N GLN A 298 -9.39 -7.94 13.56
CA GLN A 298 -10.73 -7.40 13.36
C GLN A 298 -11.05 -6.23 14.28
N TRP A 299 -10.53 -6.25 15.51
CA TRP A 299 -10.63 -5.12 16.43
C TRP A 299 -9.92 -3.89 15.88
N LEU A 300 -8.67 -4.03 15.43
CA LEU A 300 -7.92 -2.94 14.81
C LEU A 300 -8.66 -2.38 13.59
N GLN A 301 -9.19 -3.25 12.73
CA GLN A 301 -10.00 -2.85 11.58
C GLN A 301 -11.25 -2.04 11.98
N GLN A 302 -11.98 -2.51 13.00
CA GLN A 302 -13.18 -1.82 13.48
C GLN A 302 -12.83 -0.42 14.04
N GLN A 303 -11.74 -0.31 14.80
CA GLN A 303 -11.32 0.98 15.36
C GLN A 303 -10.85 1.97 14.29
N GLN A 304 -10.19 1.47 13.24
CA GLN A 304 -9.83 2.27 12.06
C GLN A 304 -11.08 2.86 11.39
N GLN A 305 -12.15 2.06 11.24
CA GLN A 305 -13.41 2.49 10.61
C GLN A 305 -14.24 3.46 11.45
N ARG A 306 -14.19 3.36 12.79
CA ARG A 306 -14.96 4.23 13.69
C ARG A 306 -14.40 5.64 13.81
N SER A 307 -13.12 5.79 13.54
CA SER A 307 -12.50 7.10 13.52
C SER A 307 -12.93 7.83 12.25
N ALA A 308 -13.48 9.04 12.38
CA ALA A 308 -13.48 10.02 11.30
C ALA A 308 -12.23 10.90 11.49
N PRO A 309 -11.07 10.51 10.96
CA PRO A 309 -9.87 11.33 11.14
C PRO A 309 -10.01 12.63 10.33
N SER A 310 -9.62 13.76 10.93
CA SER A 310 -9.27 14.95 10.15
C SER A 310 -8.16 14.60 9.15
N VAL A 311 -7.99 15.39 8.09
CA VAL A 311 -6.96 15.10 7.09
C VAL A 311 -5.56 15.08 7.70
N ASP A 312 -5.25 16.00 8.61
CA ASP A 312 -3.97 15.96 9.34
C ASP A 312 -3.79 14.68 10.16
N ALA A 313 -4.86 14.16 10.78
CA ALA A 313 -4.81 12.87 11.48
C ALA A 313 -4.65 11.69 10.50
N GLN A 314 -5.13 11.82 9.26
CA GLN A 314 -4.90 10.83 8.19
C GLN A 314 -3.44 10.87 7.71
N VAL A 315 -2.86 12.06 7.54
CA VAL A 315 -1.44 12.22 7.16
C VAL A 315 -0.52 11.68 8.25
N ALA A 316 -0.74 12.03 9.51
CA ALA A 316 0.06 11.49 10.61
C ALA A 316 -0.11 9.97 10.78
N ALA A 317 -1.31 9.43 10.50
CA ALA A 317 -1.52 7.99 10.47
C ALA A 317 -0.77 7.34 9.29
N LEU A 318 -0.77 7.99 8.12
CA LEU A 318 -0.08 7.54 6.93
C LEU A 318 1.43 7.47 7.15
N ASP A 319 2.06 8.49 7.75
CA ASP A 319 3.49 8.47 8.05
C ASP A 319 3.88 7.25 8.88
N ALA A 320 3.09 6.94 9.91
CA ALA A 320 3.28 5.75 10.73
C ALA A 320 3.08 4.45 9.93
N ILE A 321 2.06 4.38 9.08
CA ILE A 321 1.79 3.20 8.23
C ILE A 321 2.96 2.98 7.25
N LEU A 322 3.44 4.03 6.59
CA LEU A 322 4.51 3.94 5.60
C LEU A 322 5.85 3.56 6.23
N THR A 323 6.11 3.97 7.48
CA THR A 323 7.40 3.75 8.14
C THR A 323 7.45 2.49 9.00
N GLN A 324 6.31 2.08 9.58
CA GLN A 324 6.24 1.00 10.58
C GLN A 324 5.36 -0.19 10.12
N GLY A 325 4.56 -0.03 9.07
CA GLY A 325 3.53 -0.98 8.66
C GLY A 325 2.17 -0.67 9.27
N GLU A 326 1.11 -1.19 8.65
CA GLU A 326 -0.26 -0.84 9.02
C GLU A 326 -0.66 -1.37 10.41
N VAL A 327 -0.34 -2.62 10.74
CA VAL A 327 -0.77 -3.22 12.02
C VAL A 327 -0.07 -2.56 13.22
N PRO A 328 1.26 -2.33 13.23
CA PRO A 328 1.93 -1.64 14.33
C PRO A 328 1.47 -0.18 14.47
N ALA A 329 1.26 0.51 13.34
CA ALA A 329 0.76 1.89 13.34
C ALA A 329 -0.64 2.00 13.95
N LEU A 330 -1.54 1.06 13.62
CA LEU A 330 -2.88 1.00 14.21
C LEU A 330 -2.84 0.75 15.72
N ARG A 331 -2.01 -0.20 16.19
CA ARG A 331 -1.87 -0.44 17.63
C ARG A 331 -1.33 0.79 18.37
N ALA A 332 -0.28 1.40 17.84
CA ALA A 332 0.34 2.58 18.43
C ALA A 332 -0.64 3.77 18.47
N ARG A 333 -1.49 3.92 17.44
CA ARG A 333 -2.55 4.92 17.42
C ARG A 333 -3.57 4.71 18.53
N LEU A 334 -4.07 3.48 18.72
CA LEU A 334 -5.03 3.20 19.80
C LEU A 334 -4.42 3.49 21.18
N GLN A 335 -3.18 3.06 21.40
CA GLN A 335 -2.45 3.33 22.64
C GLN A 335 -2.33 4.84 22.92
N ARG A 336 -1.97 5.65 21.92
CA ARG A 336 -1.90 7.12 22.06
C ARG A 336 -3.26 7.76 22.36
N GLN A 337 -4.35 7.13 21.95
CA GLN A 337 -5.72 7.59 22.20
C GLN A 337 -6.28 7.09 23.55
N GLY A 338 -5.49 6.35 24.33
CA GLY A 338 -5.95 5.71 25.56
C GLY A 338 -6.91 4.53 25.33
N LEU A 339 -7.02 4.05 24.09
CA LEU A 339 -7.86 2.91 23.72
C LEU A 339 -7.06 1.60 23.82
N ALA A 340 -7.75 0.52 24.17
CA ALA A 340 -7.14 -0.80 24.21
C ALA A 340 -6.73 -1.25 22.79
N ALA A 341 -5.46 -1.65 22.62
CA ALA A 341 -4.97 -2.23 21.36
C ALA A 341 -5.45 -3.68 21.15
N GLN A 342 -5.94 -4.33 22.21
CA GLN A 342 -6.52 -5.66 22.18
C GLN A 342 -8.04 -5.58 22.38
N PRO A 343 -8.81 -6.49 21.77
CA PRO A 343 -10.25 -6.55 21.99
C PRO A 343 -10.57 -6.90 23.45
N PRO A 344 -11.59 -6.26 24.06
CA PRO A 344 -12.16 -6.68 25.35
C PRO A 344 -12.57 -8.16 25.32
N ALA A 345 -12.55 -8.85 26.47
CA ALA A 345 -12.80 -10.30 26.54
C ALA A 345 -14.20 -10.72 26.05
N ASP A 346 -15.20 -9.85 26.16
CA ASP A 346 -16.58 -10.02 25.71
C ASP A 346 -16.85 -9.50 24.29
N TRP A 347 -15.88 -8.83 23.66
CA TRP A 347 -16.04 -8.25 22.33
C TRP A 347 -16.12 -9.32 21.23
N GLN A 348 -17.08 -9.18 20.31
CA GLN A 348 -17.20 -10.02 19.12
C GLN A 348 -17.18 -9.17 17.85
N PRO A 349 -16.63 -9.69 16.73
CA PRO A 349 -16.66 -9.01 15.44
C PRO A 349 -18.09 -8.67 15.02
N GLY A 350 -18.32 -7.43 14.56
CA GLY A 350 -19.64 -6.95 14.14
C GLY A 350 -20.56 -6.50 15.28
N ALA A 351 -20.18 -6.71 16.55
CA ALA A 351 -20.90 -6.12 17.67
C ALA A 351 -20.65 -4.60 17.75
N ALA A 352 -21.70 -3.83 18.06
CA ALA A 352 -21.57 -2.45 18.46
C ALA A 352 -20.91 -2.40 19.85
N SER A 353 -19.58 -2.27 19.89
CA SER A 353 -18.88 -2.17 21.18
C SER A 353 -19.22 -0.87 21.90
N SER A 354 -19.86 -1.02 23.05
CA SER A 354 -19.96 -0.03 24.11
C SER A 354 -18.65 -0.05 24.90
N GLN A 355 -17.73 0.88 24.63
CA GLN A 355 -16.57 1.08 25.51
C GLN A 355 -16.77 2.36 26.32
N PRO A 356 -16.59 2.31 27.66
CA PRO A 356 -16.41 3.52 28.45
C PRO A 356 -15.05 4.15 28.11
N ARG A 357 -15.05 5.48 28.00
CA ARG A 357 -13.87 6.32 27.72
C ARG A 357 -12.85 6.26 28.85
#